data_AF-A0A838ZSJ9-F1
#
_entry.id   AF-A0A838ZSJ9-F1
#
_cell.length_a   1.000
_cell.length_b   1.000
_cell.length_c   1.000
_cell.angle_alpha   90.00
_cell.angle_beta   90.00
_cell.angle_gamma   90.00
#
_symmetry.space_group_name_H-M   'P 1'
#
loop_
_entity.id
_entity.type
_entity.pdbx_description
1 polymer ?
#
loop_
_entity_poly.entity_id
_entity_poly.type
_entity_poly.pdbx_seq_one_letter_code
_entity_poly.pdbx_strand_id
1 'polypeptide(L)' 'MLLTYFLFASFTTAPETSVYLCNSSGGKRYHFSENCRGLSNCQHPIIKVSLQEAKKRGKTICGYED' A
#
# COMPACT_ATOMS: atom_id res chain seq x y z
N MET A 1 -8.86 44.24 -22.88
CA MET A 1 -9.73 43.08 -22.60
C MET A 1 -8.85 41.94 -22.09
N LEU A 2 -9.29 41.33 -20.98
CA LEU A 2 -8.73 40.27 -20.14
C LEU A 2 -7.45 39.52 -20.61
N LEU A 3 -6.35 39.72 -19.88
CA LEU A 3 -5.26 38.74 -19.77
C LEU A 3 -5.65 37.70 -18.70
N THR A 4 -6.17 36.55 -19.11
CA THR A 4 -6.41 35.42 -18.20
C THR A 4 -5.15 34.56 -18.13
N TYR A 5 -4.39 34.72 -17.05
CA TYR A 5 -3.26 33.87 -16.70
C TYR A 5 -3.79 32.54 -16.13
N PHE A 6 -3.78 31.49 -16.95
CA PHE A 6 -4.18 30.14 -16.54
C PHE A 6 -3.06 29.53 -15.70
N LEU A 7 -3.21 29.56 -14.37
CA LEU A 7 -2.36 28.82 -13.44
C LEU A 7 -2.65 27.33 -13.58
N PHE A 8 -1.84 26.63 -14.37
CA PHE A 8 -1.82 25.17 -14.38
C PHE A 8 -1.19 24.66 -13.07
N ALA A 9 -2.04 24.35 -12.09
CA ALA A 9 -1.62 23.58 -10.92
C ALA A 9 -1.21 22.17 -11.38
N SER A 10 0.09 21.90 -11.37
CA SER A 10 0.61 20.56 -11.63
C SER A 10 0.34 19.68 -10.40
N PHE A 11 -0.75 18.92 -10.42
CA PHE A 11 -1.00 17.87 -9.45
C PHE A 11 0.02 16.75 -9.70
N THR A 12 1.07 16.73 -8.89
CA THR A 12 2.06 15.66 -8.94
C THR A 12 1.54 14.53 -8.04
N THR A 13 0.85 13.56 -8.63
CA THR A 13 0.39 12.38 -7.89
C THR A 13 1.62 11.57 -7.49
N ALA A 14 1.88 11.46 -6.19
CA ALA A 14 2.97 10.62 -5.70
C ALA A 14 2.74 9.16 -6.16
N PRO A 15 3.81 8.42 -6.49
CA PRO A 15 3.66 7.01 -6.85
C PRO A 15 3.07 6.23 -5.67
N GLU A 16 1.84 5.73 -5.86
CA GLU A 16 1.13 4.91 -4.88
C GLU A 16 1.85 3.57 -4.71
N THR A 17 2.61 3.44 -3.62
CA THR A 17 3.26 2.18 -3.28
C THR A 17 2.20 1.15 -2.91
N SER A 18 2.16 0.05 -3.65
CA SER A 18 1.27 -1.07 -3.36
C SER A 18 1.95 -2.08 -2.45
N VAL A 19 1.19 -2.68 -1.54
CA VAL A 19 1.61 -3.71 -0.60
C VAL A 19 0.60 -4.85 -0.57
N TYR A 20 1.03 -5.99 -0.05
CA TYR A 20 0.26 -7.21 0.09
C TYR A 20 -0.15 -7.42 1.54
N LEU A 21 -1.40 -7.82 1.75
CA LEU A 21 -1.95 -8.19 3.05
C LEU A 21 -2.50 -9.62 2.98
N CYS A 22 -2.26 -10.41 4.02
CA CYS A 22 -3.04 -11.62 4.27
C CYS A 22 -4.46 -11.21 4.70
N ASN A 23 -5.51 -11.59 3.95
CA ASN A 23 -6.90 -11.26 4.25
C ASN A 23 -7.49 -12.14 5.37
N SER A 24 -6.74 -12.26 6.46
CA SER A 24 -7.17 -12.93 7.69
C SER A 24 -7.42 -11.90 8.79
N SER A 25 -8.31 -12.22 9.73
CA SER A 25 -8.53 -11.39 10.92
C SER A 25 -7.27 -11.24 11.77
N GLY A 26 -6.36 -12.23 11.72
CA GLY A 26 -5.09 -12.23 12.45
C GLY A 26 -3.94 -11.48 11.76
N GLY A 27 -4.09 -11.05 10.51
CA GLY A 27 -3.03 -10.40 9.75
C GLY A 27 -2.69 -9.01 10.33
N LYS A 28 -1.60 -8.88 11.09
CA LYS A 28 -1.15 -7.59 11.69
C LYS A 28 -0.15 -6.81 10.83
N ARG A 29 0.35 -7.43 9.76
CA ARG A 29 1.48 -6.93 8.96
C ARG A 29 1.13 -6.80 7.49
N TYR A 30 1.81 -5.86 6.83
CA TYR A 30 1.83 -5.71 5.38
C TYR A 30 3.19 -6.09 4.82
N HIS A 31 3.19 -6.46 3.54
CA HIS A 31 4.35 -7.02 2.84
C HIS A 31 4.57 -6.29 1.52
N PHE A 32 5.82 -6.05 1.10
CA PHE A 32 6.11 -5.46 -0.20
C PHE A 32 6.15 -6.53 -1.30
N SER A 33 6.49 -7.76 -0.94
CA SER A 33 6.46 -8.92 -1.83
C SER A 33 5.31 -9.87 -1.50
N GLU A 34 4.62 -10.38 -2.52
CA GLU A 34 3.63 -11.45 -2.36
C GLU A 34 4.26 -12.78 -1.90
N ASN A 35 5.56 -12.95 -2.17
CA ASN A 35 6.34 -14.13 -1.83
C ASN A 35 7.12 -13.95 -0.52
N CYS A 36 6.80 -12.93 0.28
CA CYS A 36 7.46 -12.71 1.57
C CYS A 36 7.36 -13.97 2.44
N ARG A 37 8.46 -14.34 3.11
CA ARG A 37 8.49 -15.46 4.06
C ARG A 37 7.39 -15.35 5.12
N GLY A 38 7.02 -14.12 5.51
CA GLY A 38 5.93 -13.87 6.45
C GLY A 38 4.52 -14.21 5.93
N LEU A 39 4.34 -14.39 4.62
CA LEU A 39 3.09 -14.79 3.98
C LEU A 39 2.97 -16.31 3.76
N SER A 40 4.05 -17.08 3.97
CA SER A 40 4.08 -18.52 3.64
C SER A 40 3.02 -19.36 4.36
N ASN A 41 2.59 -18.92 5.54
CA ASN A 41 1.59 -19.59 6.37
C ASN A 41 0.20 -18.95 6.27
N CYS A 42 0.01 -17.96 5.39
CA CYS A 42 -1.30 -17.34 5.18
C CYS A 42 -2.23 -18.33 4.46
N GLN A 43 -3.28 -18.79 5.16
CA GLN A 43 -4.30 -19.69 4.59
C GLN A 43 -5.44 -18.93 3.89
N HIS A 44 -5.38 -17.59 3.90
CA HIS A 44 -6.40 -16.71 3.33
C HIS A 44 -5.89 -16.07 2.04
N PRO A 45 -6.79 -15.52 1.20
CA PRO A 45 -6.39 -14.78 0.02
C PRO A 45 -5.43 -13.63 0.37
N ILE A 46 -4.38 -13.48 -0.41
CA ILE A 46 -3.49 -12.32 -0.33
C ILE A 46 -4.13 -11.21 -1.18
N ILE A 47 -4.36 -10.05 -0.56
CA ILE A 47 -4.93 -8.87 -1.24
C ILE A 47 -3.87 -7.81 -1.43
N LYS A 48 -3.90 -7.13 -2.58
CA LYS A 48 -3.04 -5.98 -2.87
C LYS A 48 -3.79 -4.69 -2.53
N VAL A 49 -3.18 -3.84 -1.73
CA VAL A 49 -3.72 -2.55 -1.28
C VAL A 49 -2.65 -1.47 -1.36
N SER A 50 -3.01 -0.19 -1.25
CA SER A 50 -2.00 0.87 -1.10
C SER A 50 -1.34 0.81 0.29
N LEU A 51 -0.09 1.25 0.36
CA LEU A 51 0.65 1.39 1.62
C LEU A 51 -0.09 2.30 2.60
N GLN A 52 -0.74 3.36 2.09
CA GLN A 52 -1.54 4.26 2.90
C GLN A 52 -2.74 3.53 3.52
N GLU A 53 -3.44 2.70 2.74
CA GLU A 53 -4.57 1.92 3.22
C GLU A 53 -4.12 0.87 4.26
N ALA A 54 -2.99 0.19 4.03
CA ALA A 54 -2.42 -0.73 5.01
C ALA A 54 -2.11 -0.04 6.34
N LYS A 55 -1.50 1.15 6.30
CA LYS A 55 -1.23 1.97 7.50
C LYS A 55 -2.53 2.44 8.16
N LYS A 56 -3.53 2.86 7.39
CA LYS A 56 -4.85 3.26 7.89
C LYS A 56 -5.58 2.12 8.60
N ARG A 57 -5.40 0.88 8.14
CA ARG A 57 -5.87 -0.35 8.79
C ARG A 57 -5.05 -0.77 10.01
N GLY A 58 -4.07 0.05 10.44
CA GLY A 58 -3.20 -0.24 11.59
C GLY A 58 -2.21 -1.38 11.36
N LYS A 59 -1.93 -1.73 10.10
CA LYS A 59 -0.96 -2.78 9.77
C LYS A 59 0.46 -2.23 9.86
N THR A 60 1.39 -3.07 10.31
CA THR A 60 2.82 -2.75 10.45
C THR A 60 3.66 -3.45 9.38
N ILE A 61 4.89 -3.01 9.15
CA ILE A 61 5.77 -3.67 8.18
C ILE A 61 6.15 -5.09 8.65
N CYS A 62 6.29 -6.03 7.73
CA CYS A 62 6.88 -7.32 8.03
C CYS A 62 8.39 -7.21 8.27
N GLY A 63 8.91 -7.92 9.28
CA GLY A 63 10.34 -7.90 9.59
C GLY A 63 11.19 -8.83 8.71
N TYR A 64 10.58 -9.52 7.74
CA TYR A 64 11.23 -10.46 6.82
C TYR A 64 11.16 -9.99 5.36
N GLU A 65 10.98 -8.69 5.15
CA GLU A 65 11.11 -8.08 3.83
C GLU A 65 12.62 -7.97 3.53
N ASP A 66 13.23 -9.09 3.13
CA ASP A 66 14.60 -9.19 2.61
C ASP A 66 14.61 -9.00 1.07
#